data_AF-A0A7K2MR40-F1
#
_entry.id   AF-A0A7K2MR40-F1
#
_cell.length_a   1.000
_cell.length_b   1.000
_cell.length_c   1.000
_cell.angle_alpha   90.00
_cell.angle_beta   90.00
_cell.angle_gamma   90.00
#
_symmetry.space_group_name_H-M   'P 1'
#
loop_
_entity.id
_entity.type
_entity.pdbx_description
1 polymer ?
#
loop_
_entity_poly.entity_id
_entity_poly.type
_entity_poly.pdbx_seq_one_letter_code
_entity_poly.pdbx_strand_id
1 'polypeptide(L)' 'MTGGSARAAGASWAEFGRRLRSLRRAAGLTQLQLGLRVGYHHSAVSKLEAGLREPP' A
#
# COMPACT_ATOMS: atom_id res chain seq x y z
N MET A 1 17.29 20.59 -4.80
CA MET A 1 15.95 20.78 -4.22
C MET A 1 14.97 19.85 -4.95
N THR A 2 14.69 18.65 -4.43
CA THR A 2 13.77 17.68 -5.09
C THR A 2 12.74 17.21 -4.08
N GLY A 3 11.86 18.12 -3.69
CA GLY A 3 10.67 17.82 -2.89
C GLY A 3 9.45 18.17 -3.72
N GLY A 4 9.02 17.27 -4.60
CA GLY A 4 7.89 17.57 -5.48
C GLY A 4 7.52 16.44 -6.41
N SER A 5 6.90 15.37 -5.89
CA SER A 5 5.94 14.55 -6.67
C SER A 5 5.12 13.54 -5.84
N ALA A 6 5.06 13.64 -4.51
CA ALA A 6 4.33 12.65 -3.71
C ALA A 6 2.79 12.72 -3.91
N ARG A 7 2.24 13.87 -4.32
CA ARG A 7 0.79 14.04 -4.50
C ARG A 7 0.27 13.60 -5.86
N ALA A 8 1.08 13.67 -6.93
CA ALA A 8 0.70 13.22 -8.27
C ALA A 8 0.79 11.69 -8.40
N ALA A 9 1.81 11.07 -7.80
CA ALA A 9 1.94 9.61 -7.73
C ALA A 9 0.83 8.94 -6.91
N GLY A 10 0.18 9.67 -6.00
CA GLY A 10 -0.97 9.18 -5.23
C GLY A 10 -2.11 8.65 -6.09
N ALA A 11 -2.27 9.19 -7.32
CA ALA A 11 -3.25 8.71 -8.28
C ALA A 11 -2.78 7.45 -9.03
N SER A 12 -1.48 7.29 -9.33
CA SER A 12 -0.98 6.18 -10.17
C SER A 12 -1.04 4.83 -9.47
N TRP A 13 -0.98 4.80 -8.12
CA TRP A 13 -1.01 3.56 -7.34
C TRP A 13 -2.35 3.26 -6.68
N ALA A 14 -3.37 4.09 -6.94
CA ALA A 14 -4.69 3.92 -6.33
C ALA A 14 -5.33 2.58 -6.71
N GLU A 15 -5.20 2.13 -7.96
CA GLU A 15 -5.73 0.83 -8.39
C GLU A 15 -4.97 -0.34 -7.76
N PHE A 16 -3.64 -0.27 -7.73
CA PHE A 16 -2.81 -1.26 -7.05
C PHE A 16 -3.23 -1.39 -5.58
N GLY A 17 -3.37 -0.27 -4.87
CA GLY A 17 -3.78 -0.24 -3.48
C GLY A 17 -5.17 -0.87 -3.25
N ARG A 18 -6.14 -0.59 -4.14
CA ARG A 18 -7.47 -1.22 -4.10
C ARG A 18 -7.38 -2.74 -4.30
N ARG A 19 -6.59 -3.21 -5.27
CA ARG A 19 -6.43 -4.64 -5.56
C ARG A 19 -5.74 -5.37 -4.42
N LEU A 20 -4.67 -4.79 -3.87
CA LEU A 20 -3.97 -5.31 -2.70
C LEU A 20 -4.92 -5.46 -1.50
N ARG A 21 -5.72 -4.42 -1.22
CA ARG A 21 -6.72 -4.46 -0.14
C ARG A 21 -7.76 -5.56 -0.34
N SER A 22 -8.25 -5.73 -1.58
CA SER A 22 -9.25 -6.75 -1.90
C SER A 22 -8.70 -8.16 -1.68
N LEU A 23 -7.50 -8.46 -2.21
CA LEU A 23 -6.84 -9.75 -2.04
C LEU A 23 -6.52 -10.06 -0.58
N ARG A 24 -6.02 -9.07 0.18
CA ARG A 24 -5.75 -9.22 1.61
C ARG A 24 -7.02 -9.61 2.38
N ARG A 25 -8.15 -8.93 2.10
CA ARG A 25 -9.44 -9.22 2.75
C ARG A 25 -9.99 -10.57 2.34
N ALA A 26 -9.89 -10.95 1.07
CA ALA A 26 -10.28 -12.27 0.58
C ALA A 26 -9.48 -13.40 1.25
N ALA A 27 -8.22 -13.14 1.60
CA ALA A 27 -7.38 -14.05 2.37
C ALA A 27 -7.61 -13.99 3.91
N GLY A 28 -8.56 -13.18 4.39
CA GLY A 28 -8.86 -13.05 5.82
C GLY A 28 -7.76 -12.38 6.66
N LEU A 29 -6.85 -11.62 6.03
CA LEU A 29 -5.69 -11.05 6.71
C LEU A 29 -5.92 -9.61 7.18
N THR A 30 -5.41 -9.26 8.36
CA THR A 30 -5.24 -7.85 8.76
C THR A 30 -4.03 -7.22 8.06
N GLN A 31 -3.93 -5.89 8.05
CA GLN A 31 -2.74 -5.20 7.50
C GLN A 31 -1.46 -5.57 8.23
N LEU A 32 -1.54 -5.81 9.55
CA LEU A 32 -0.41 -6.29 10.36
C LEU A 32 0.00 -7.70 9.92
N GLN A 33 -0.95 -8.62 9.78
CA GLN A 33 -0.68 -9.99 9.37
C GLN A 33 -0.13 -10.11 7.95
N LEU A 34 -0.58 -9.25 7.03
CA LEU A 34 0.03 -9.15 5.71
C LEU A 34 1.46 -8.61 5.83
N GLY A 35 1.65 -7.49 6.53
CA GLY A 35 2.95 -6.87 6.73
C GLY A 35 4.00 -7.85 7.25
N LEU A 36 3.68 -8.58 8.33
CA LEU A 36 4.57 -9.59 8.90
C LEU A 36 4.96 -10.69 7.89
N ARG A 37 4.04 -11.12 7.02
CA ARG A 37 4.32 -12.15 6.00
C ARG A 37 5.26 -11.68 4.89
N VAL A 38 5.22 -10.39 4.56
CA VAL A 38 6.02 -9.81 3.46
C VAL A 38 7.20 -8.97 3.96
N GLY A 39 7.51 -9.00 5.26
CA GLY A 39 8.61 -8.25 5.84
C GLY A 39 8.39 -6.74 5.95
N TYR A 40 7.14 -6.29 5.99
CA TYR A 40 6.77 -4.87 6.12
C TYR A 40 6.02 -4.56 7.42
N HIS A 41 6.21 -3.34 7.93
CA HIS A 41 5.36 -2.81 8.99
C HIS A 41 3.94 -2.53 8.46
N HIS A 42 2.92 -2.66 9.31
CA HIS A 42 1.52 -2.46 8.90
C HIS A 42 1.27 -1.06 8.32
N SER A 43 2.01 -0.04 8.76
CA SER A 43 1.91 1.34 8.24
C SER A 43 2.37 1.45 6.79
N ALA A 44 3.33 0.63 6.35
CA ALA A 44 3.74 0.54 4.95
C ALA A 44 2.62 -0.06 4.09
N VAL A 45 2.00 -1.14 4.56
CA VAL A 45 0.84 -1.77 3.91
C VAL A 45 -0.31 -0.78 3.80
N SER A 46 -0.59 0.00 4.85
CA SER A 46 -1.65 1.02 4.83
C SER A 46 -1.40 2.10 3.77
N LYS A 47 -0.16 2.61 3.64
CA LYS A 47 0.21 3.58 2.61
C LYS A 47 0.09 3.00 1.19
N LEU A 48 0.48 1.74 0.99
CA LEU A 48 0.32 1.04 -0.28
C LEU A 48 -1.16 0.88 -0.65
N GLU A 49 -2.01 0.43 0.29
CA GLU A 49 -3.45 0.28 0.05
C GLU A 49 -4.16 1.61 -0.22
N ALA A 50 -3.63 2.71 0.32
CA ALA A 50 -4.13 4.06 0.06
C ALA A 50 -3.57 4.67 -1.23
N GLY A 51 -2.69 3.97 -1.95
CA GLY A 51 -1.99 4.50 -3.13
C GLY A 51 -0.99 5.62 -2.80
N LEU A 52 -0.72 5.89 -1.52
CA LEU A 52 0.15 6.97 -1.04
C LEU A 52 1.64 6.61 -1.11
N ARG A 53 1.95 5.41 -1.57
CA ARG A 53 3.30 4.87 -1.71
C ARG A 53 3.39 4.02 -2.95
N GLU A 54 4.49 4.18 -3.67
CA GLU A 54 4.90 3.32 -4.77
C GLU A 54 5.27 1.91 -4.26
N PRO A 55 4.77 0.84 -4.90
CA PRO A 55 5.22 -0.52 -4.64
C PRO A 55 6.73 -0.67 -4.89
N PRO A 56 7.45 -1.46 -4.08
CA PRO A 56 8.87 -1.74 -4.30
C PRO A 56 9.13 -2.50 -5.62
#